data_AF-A0AAI8MDY4-F1
#
_entry.id   AF-A0AAI8MDY4-F1
#
_cell.length_a   1.000
_cell.length_b   1.000
_cell.length_c   1.000
_cell.angle_alpha   90.00
_cell.angle_beta   90.00
_cell.angle_gamma   90.00
#
_symmetry.space_group_name_H-M   'P 1'
#
loop_
_entity.id
_entity.type
_entity.pdbx_description
1 polymer ?
#
loop_
_entity_poly.entity_id
_entity_poly.type
_entity_poly.pdbx_seq_one_letter_code
_entity_poly.pdbx_strand_id
1 'polypeptide(L)' 'MTDLEDRLERFETLTAECELITKLATDSTKREFYLKLAEKYRQLAVDLRQAIATKTAA' A
#
# COMPACT_ATOMS: atom_id res chain seq x y z
N MET A 1 6.77 -15.90 -7.89
CA MET A 1 5.76 -14.85 -7.71
C MET A 1 5.30 -14.41 -9.10
N THR A 2 4.02 -14.12 -9.30
CA THR A 2 3.52 -13.48 -10.54
C THR A 2 3.73 -11.96 -10.45
N ASP A 3 3.77 -11.27 -11.60
CA ASP A 3 3.89 -9.80 -11.66
C ASP A 3 2.86 -9.07 -10.78
N LEU A 4 1.63 -9.59 -10.69
CA LEU A 4 0.59 -9.04 -9.83
C LEU A 4 0.89 -9.24 -8.34
N GLU A 5 1.46 -10.39 -7.96
CA GLU A 5 1.85 -10.67 -6.57
C GLU A 5 3.07 -9.86 -6.15
N ASP A 6 4.07 -9.69 -7.03
CA ASP A 6 5.24 -8.82 -6.77
C ASP A 6 4.80 -7.36 -6.57
N ARG A 7 3.86 -6.91 -7.39
CA ARG A 7 3.31 -5.55 -7.29
C ARG A 7 2.45 -5.38 -6.03
N LEU A 8 1.75 -6.42 -5.59
CA LEU A 8 1.01 -6.42 -4.32
C LEU A 8 1.94 -6.28 -3.13
N GLU A 9 2.99 -7.11 -3.06
CA GLU A 9 4.01 -7.05 -2.00
C GLU A 9 4.64 -5.65 -1.93
N ARG A 10 4.90 -5.04 -3.08
CA ARG A 10 5.42 -3.67 -3.15
C ARG A 10 4.45 -2.65 -2.55
N PHE A 11 3.15 -2.72 -2.84
CA PHE A 11 2.18 -1.80 -2.26
C PHE A 11 2.00 -2.00 -0.76
N GLU A 12 2.03 -3.24 -0.28
CA GLU A 12 1.99 -3.56 1.15
C GLU A 12 3.22 -3.01 1.88
N THR A 13 4.41 -3.20 1.30
CA THR A 13 5.68 -2.66 1.83
C THR A 13 5.62 -1.13 1.90
N LEU A 14 5.26 -0.46 0.80
CA LEU A 14 5.15 1.01 0.75
C LEU A 14 4.13 1.54 1.75
N THR A 15 3.02 0.82 1.97
CA THR A 15 2.02 1.17 2.99
C THR A 15 2.64 1.13 4.39
N ALA A 16 3.33 0.04 4.73
CA ALA A 16 3.98 -0.14 6.03
C ALA A 16 5.08 0.92 6.27
N GLU A 17 5.87 1.24 5.25
CA GLU A 17 6.88 2.30 5.31
C GLU A 17 6.24 3.68 5.56
N CYS A 18 5.17 4.02 4.84
CA CYS A 18 4.45 5.28 5.04
C CYS A 18 3.84 5.38 6.44
N GLU A 19 3.27 4.29 6.96
CA GLU A 19 2.75 4.24 8.34
C GLU A 19 3.85 4.42 9.37
N LEU A 20 5.02 3.81 9.18
CA LEU A 20 6.18 4.00 10.04
C LEU A 20 6.65 5.45 10.03
N ILE A 21 6.78 6.06 8.86
CA ILE A 21 7.16 7.48 8.74
C ILE A 21 6.13 8.37 9.44
N THR A 22 4.83 8.09 9.28
CA THR A 22 3.76 8.84 9.94
C THR A 22 3.90 8.80 11.47
N LYS A 23 4.24 7.63 12.04
CA LYS A 23 4.48 7.45 13.48
C LYS A 23 5.71 8.21 13.97
N LEU A 24 6.75 8.29 13.15
CA LEU A 24 8.02 8.93 13.50
C LEU A 24 8.07 10.44 13.19
N ALA A 25 7.18 10.94 12.32
CA ALA A 25 7.16 12.33 11.90
C ALA A 25 6.74 13.26 13.06
N THR A 26 7.60 14.23 13.38
CA THR A 26 7.31 15.34 14.29
C THR A 26 6.64 16.52 13.57
N ASP A 27 6.92 16.69 12.28
CA ASP A 27 6.28 17.68 11.42
C ASP A 27 4.87 17.21 11.00
N SER A 28 3.86 18.05 11.25
CA SER A 28 2.45 17.73 10.99
C SER A 28 2.12 17.63 9.50
N THR A 29 2.75 18.45 8.66
CA THR A 29 2.52 18.44 7.20
C THR A 29 3.07 17.15 6.59
N LYS A 30 4.27 16.76 6.98
CA LYS A 30 4.90 15.49 6.60
C LYS A 30 4.05 14.32 7.08
N ARG A 31 3.60 14.35 8.34
CA ARG A 31 2.71 13.31 8.89
C ARG A 31 1.44 13.14 8.06
N GLU A 32 0.75 14.24 7.73
CA GLU A 32 -0.47 14.19 6.93
C GLU A 32 -0.21 13.67 5.50
N PHE A 33 0.90 14.07 4.89
CA PHE A 33 1.29 13.59 3.57
C PHE A 33 1.46 12.08 3.55
N TYR A 34 2.25 11.51 4.47
CA TYR A 34 2.49 10.07 4.52
C TYR A 34 1.25 9.28 4.92
N LEU A 35 0.37 9.84 5.75
CA LEU A 35 -0.91 9.23 6.08
C LEU A 35 -1.82 9.11 4.84
N LYS A 36 -1.93 10.18 4.05
CA LYS A 36 -2.68 10.16 2.78
C LYS A 36 -2.06 9.22 1.76
N LEU A 37 -0.73 9.14 1.72
CA LEU A 37 -0.01 8.26 0.81
C LEU A 37 -0.20 6.77 1.18
N ALA A 38 -0.12 6.43 2.47
CA ALA A 38 -0.40 5.09 2.98
C ALA A 38 -1.81 4.62 2.60
N GLU A 39 -2.82 5.49 2.73
CA GLU A 39 -4.18 5.17 2.35
C GLU A 39 -4.30 4.84 0.85
N LYS A 40 -3.61 5.60 -0.02
CA LYS A 40 -3.59 5.31 -1.46
C LYS A 40 -2.97 3.95 -1.78
N TYR A 41 -1.84 3.62 -1.16
CA TYR A 41 -1.21 2.31 -1.38
C TYR A 41 -2.04 1.16 -0.82
N ARG A 42 -2.74 1.37 0.30
CA ARG A 42 -3.68 0.39 0.86
C ARG A 42 -4.82 0.10 -0.09
N GLN A 43 -5.44 1.13 -0.68
CA GLN A 43 -6.50 0.96 -1.68
C GLN A 43 -5.98 0.19 -2.91
N LEU A 44 -4.82 0.56 -3.44
CA LEU A 44 -4.21 -0.16 -4.57
C LEU A 44 -3.91 -1.63 -4.25
N ALA A 45 -3.47 -1.94 -3.02
CA ALA A 45 -3.27 -3.32 -2.58
C ALA A 45 -4.59 -4.10 -2.47
N VAL A 46 -5.69 -3.45 -2.05
CA VAL A 46 -7.02 -4.08 -2.02
C VAL A 46 -7.50 -4.40 -3.43
N ASP A 47 -7.44 -3.42 -4.35
CA ASP A 47 -7.83 -3.61 -5.75
C ASP A 47 -7.03 -4.72 -6.42
N LEU A 48 -5.72 -4.78 -6.14
CA LEU A 48 -4.85 -5.79 -6.72
C LEU A 48 -5.12 -7.20 -6.16
N ARG A 49 -5.43 -7.32 -4.86
CA ARG A 49 -5.89 -8.60 -4.29
C ARG A 49 -7.19 -9.08 -4.95
N GLN A 50 -8.13 -8.18 -5.21
CA GLN A 50 -9.37 -8.52 -5.92
C GLN A 50 -9.10 -8.97 -7.37
N ALA A 51 -8.20 -8.30 -8.07
CA ALA A 51 -7.80 -8.66 -9.43
C ALA A 51 -7.12 -10.05 -9.47
N ILE A 52 -6.21 -10.33 -8.53
CA ILE A 52 -5.57 -11.64 -8.39
C ILE A 52 -6.63 -12.71 -8.13
N ALA A 53 -7.53 -12.50 -7.15
CA ALA A 53 -8.59 -13.45 -6.82
C ALA A 53 -9.50 -13.75 -8.02
N THR A 54 -9.87 -12.71 -8.79
CA THR A 54 -10.68 -12.86 -10.01
C THR A 54 -9.94 -13.68 -11.06
N LYS A 55 -8.64 -13.45 -11.25
CA LYS A 55 -7.81 -14.19 -12.20
C LYS A 55 -7.64 -15.66 -11.80
N THR A 56 -7.55 -15.96 -10.50
CA THR A 56 -7.40 -17.33 -10.00
C THR A 56 -8.72 -18.12 -10.04
N ALA A 57 -9.87 -17.43 -9.99
CA ALA A 57 -11.20 -18.04 -10.06
C ALA A 57 -11.70 -18.28 -11.50
N ALA A 58 -10.98 -17.79 -12.51
CA ALA A 58 -11.26 -17.97 -13.94
C ALA A 58 -10.43 -19.11 -14.53
#